data_AF-A0A654IBB4-F1
#
_entry.id   AF-A0A654IBB4-F1
#
_cell.length_a   1.000
_cell.length_b   1.000
_cell.length_c   1.000
_cell.angle_alpha   90.00
_cell.angle_beta   90.00
_cell.angle_gamma   90.00
#
_symmetry.space_group_name_H-M   'P 1'
#
loop_
_entity.id
_entity.type
_entity.pdbx_description
1 polymer ?
#
loop_
_entity_poly.entity_id
_entity_poly.type
_entity_poly.pdbx_seq_one_letter_code
_entity_poly.pdbx_strand_id
1 'polypeptide(L)'
;MNKFVVNKNDENQSLFKFLKKTFKTTPICVIYKWIRNKSIKINSKRVNDKNYLLKLNDIIEVYDSNKPIIRDQFKYISNTNLDIVYEDKNILIVNKPNNLEIHSLYNDCLDNMVKSYLVDKKEYDIYQENSFVVSHVHRLDKLTSGLVIYAKNKISSTILTNAFKNKDQIEKYYYALTSNDWTLDDYLIVNGYINYNSDIKKADFSLSEKIIINIVKPSLN
;
A
#
# COMPACT_ATOMS: atom_id res chain seq x y z
N MET A 1 4.85 24.01 -15.98
CA MET A 1 5.68 23.98 -14.75
C MET A 1 4.80 23.47 -13.63
N ASN A 2 5.22 22.42 -12.93
CA ASN A 2 4.52 21.87 -11.78
C ASN A 2 5.31 22.22 -10.51
N LYS A 3 4.61 22.64 -9.45
CA LYS A 3 5.22 23.04 -8.18
C LYS A 3 4.60 22.26 -7.03
N PHE A 4 5.44 21.72 -6.16
CA PHE A 4 5.02 20.97 -4.97
C PHE A 4 5.75 21.51 -3.74
N VAL A 5 5.06 21.48 -2.61
CA VAL A 5 5.66 21.73 -1.29
C VAL A 5 5.68 20.40 -0.54
N VAL A 6 6.86 19.97 -0.09
CA VAL A 6 7.04 18.71 0.63
C VAL A 6 6.35 18.80 1.99
N ASN A 7 5.37 17.92 2.21
CA ASN A 7 4.64 17.81 3.47
C ASN A 7 5.27 16.73 4.38
N LYS A 8 4.71 16.53 5.58
CA LYS A 8 5.21 15.52 6.55
C LYS A 8 5.18 14.08 6.01
N ASN A 9 4.22 13.77 5.14
CA ASN A 9 4.07 12.45 4.54
C ASN A 9 5.04 12.21 3.37
N ASP A 10 5.68 13.26 2.88
CA ASP A 10 6.68 13.20 1.82
C ASP A 10 8.13 13.20 2.32
N GLU A 11 8.34 13.63 3.55
CA GLU A 11 9.65 13.75 4.18
C GLU A 11 10.42 12.41 4.19
N ASN A 12 11.75 12.49 4.10
CA ASN A 12 12.68 11.35 4.17
C ASN A 12 12.49 10.29 3.07
N GLN A 13 11.74 10.59 2.00
CA GLN A 13 11.79 9.80 0.78
C GLN A 13 12.74 10.44 -0.25
N SER A 14 13.30 9.63 -1.14
CA SER A 14 14.13 10.17 -2.22
C SER A 14 13.30 10.94 -3.24
N LEU A 15 13.89 11.96 -3.85
CA LEU A 15 13.32 12.73 -4.94
C LEU A 15 12.74 11.81 -6.04
N PHE A 16 13.48 10.78 -6.43
CA PHE A 16 13.02 9.83 -7.44
C PHE A 16 11.74 9.08 -7.04
N LYS A 17 11.66 8.65 -5.78
CA LYS A 17 10.47 7.93 -5.27
C LYS A 17 9.26 8.85 -5.20
N PHE A 18 9.46 10.10 -4.77
CA PHE A 18 8.44 11.13 -4.79
C PHE A 18 7.91 11.36 -6.21
N LEU A 19 8.79 11.64 -7.17
CA LEU A 19 8.39 11.88 -8.57
C LEU A 19 7.65 10.69 -9.18
N LYS A 20 8.11 9.46 -8.96
CA LYS A 20 7.43 8.25 -9.45
C LYS A 20 6.01 8.11 -8.91
N LYS A 21 5.79 8.56 -7.67
CA LYS A 21 4.47 8.47 -7.02
C LYS A 21 3.52 9.57 -7.47
N THR A 22 4.02 10.79 -7.64
CA THR A 22 3.24 11.99 -8.01
C THR A 22 2.95 12.05 -9.52
N PHE A 23 3.88 11.56 -10.35
CA PHE A 23 3.74 11.47 -11.81
C PHE A 23 3.50 10.02 -12.25
N LYS A 24 2.49 9.36 -11.68
CA LYS A 24 2.20 7.92 -11.89
C LYS A 24 2.03 7.52 -13.37
N THR A 25 1.53 8.42 -14.21
CA THR A 25 1.34 8.21 -15.67
C THR A 25 2.60 8.47 -16.49
N THR A 26 3.64 9.08 -15.90
CA THR A 26 4.87 9.40 -16.61
C THR A 26 5.80 8.18 -16.67
N PRO A 27 6.29 7.80 -17.86
CA PRO A 27 7.27 6.71 -17.98
C PRO A 27 8.53 6.97 -17.14
N ILE A 28 9.05 5.92 -16.51
CA ILE A 28 10.23 6.00 -15.63
C ILE A 28 11.44 6.62 -16.34
N CYS A 29 11.64 6.32 -17.62
CA CYS A 29 12.72 6.88 -18.44
C CYS A 29 12.65 8.41 -18.56
N VAL A 30 11.45 8.99 -18.59
CA VAL A 30 11.23 10.44 -18.65
C VAL A 30 11.60 11.08 -17.31
N ILE A 31 11.24 10.45 -16.18
CA ILE A 31 11.65 10.92 -14.85
C ILE A 31 13.18 10.93 -14.73
N TYR A 32 13.85 9.88 -15.20
CA TYR A 32 15.32 9.85 -15.27
C TYR A 32 15.89 10.96 -16.16
N LYS A 33 15.27 11.24 -17.31
CA LYS A 33 15.66 12.34 -18.20
C LYS A 33 15.57 13.68 -17.50
N TRP A 34 14.52 13.96 -16.72
CA TRP A 34 14.39 15.22 -15.98
C TRP A 34 15.52 15.45 -15.00
N ILE A 35 15.86 14.41 -14.23
CA ILE A 35 16.94 14.48 -13.23
C ILE A 35 18.29 14.69 -13.93
N ARG A 36 18.56 13.91 -15.00
CA ARG A 36 19.81 14.03 -15.77
C ARG A 36 19.97 15.41 -16.42
N ASN A 37 18.90 15.93 -17.02
CA ASN A 37 18.92 17.21 -17.75
C ASN A 37 18.76 18.43 -16.83
N LYS A 38 18.70 18.23 -15.49
CA LYS A 38 18.48 19.31 -14.51
C LYS A 38 17.20 20.11 -14.76
N SER A 39 16.15 19.42 -15.22
CA SER A 39 14.79 19.97 -15.41
C SER A 39 13.99 20.06 -14.11
N ILE A 40 14.61 19.72 -12.98
CA ILE A 40 14.02 19.79 -11.63
C ILE A 40 14.82 20.76 -10.78
N LYS A 41 14.12 21.62 -10.04
CA LYS A 41 14.72 22.44 -8.99
C LYS A 41 14.15 22.06 -7.63
N ILE A 42 14.99 22.15 -6.62
CA ILE A 42 14.61 22.11 -5.20
C ILE A 42 15.09 23.41 -4.58
N ASN A 43 14.18 24.17 -3.97
CA ASN A 43 14.47 25.48 -3.37
C ASN A 43 15.22 26.40 -4.36
N SER A 44 14.71 26.48 -5.60
CA SER A 44 15.26 27.22 -6.72
C SER A 44 16.64 26.78 -7.24
N LYS A 45 17.25 25.73 -6.66
CA LYS A 45 18.52 25.15 -7.11
C LYS A 45 18.28 23.93 -7.99
N ARG A 46 18.97 23.83 -9.13
CA ARG A 46 18.89 22.67 -10.02
C ARG A 46 19.50 21.43 -9.35
N VAL A 47 18.78 20.31 -9.37
CA VAL A 47 19.21 19.04 -8.77
C VAL A 47 19.30 17.96 -9.84
N ASN A 48 20.36 17.17 -9.78
CA ASN A 48 20.56 15.95 -10.59
C ASN A 48 20.76 14.70 -9.72
N ASP A 49 20.73 14.83 -8.39
CA ASP A 49 20.78 13.70 -7.48
C ASP A 49 19.38 13.11 -7.30
N LYS A 50 19.17 11.90 -7.85
CA LYS A 50 17.93 11.14 -7.72
C LYS A 50 17.65 10.68 -6.27
N ASN A 51 18.71 10.55 -5.47
CA ASN A 51 18.67 10.02 -4.11
C ASN A 51 18.54 11.11 -3.05
N TYR A 52 18.51 12.39 -3.46
CA TYR A 52 18.27 13.52 -2.56
C TYR A 52 17.06 13.23 -1.67
N LEU A 53 17.27 13.24 -0.35
CA LEU A 53 16.22 13.02 0.64
C LEU A 53 15.46 14.32 0.86
N LEU A 54 14.15 14.26 0.60
CA LEU A 54 13.27 15.41 0.73
C LEU A 54 13.13 15.83 2.19
N LYS A 55 13.20 17.13 2.43
CA LYS A 55 12.99 17.75 3.74
C LYS A 55 11.65 18.47 3.77
N LEU A 56 11.04 18.55 4.95
CA LEU A 56 9.82 19.31 5.14
C LEU A 56 9.96 20.74 4.58
N ASN A 57 8.93 21.20 3.86
CA ASN A 57 8.86 22.50 3.18
C ASN A 57 9.82 22.69 1.99
N ASP A 58 10.54 21.66 1.54
CA ASP A 58 11.25 21.74 0.27
C ASP A 58 10.26 22.09 -0.86
N ILE A 59 10.64 23.05 -1.71
CA ILE A 59 9.86 23.45 -2.87
C ILE A 59 10.43 22.75 -4.09
N ILE A 60 9.66 21.81 -4.65
CA ILE A 60 10.04 21.04 -5.84
C ILE A 60 9.38 21.66 -7.06
N GLU A 61 10.17 22.07 -8.04
CA GLU A 61 9.70 22.63 -9.31
C GLU A 61 10.12 21.71 -10.45
N VAL A 62 9.14 21.16 -11.18
CA VAL A 62 9.37 20.29 -12.35
C VAL A 62 9.02 21.06 -13.62
N TYR A 63 10.03 21.29 -14.45
CA TYR A 63 9.91 22.00 -15.73
C TYR A 63 9.68 21.01 -16.87
N ASP A 64 8.45 20.52 -16.96
CA ASP A 64 8.00 19.63 -18.02
C ASP A 64 6.50 19.87 -18.32
N SER A 65 6.00 19.33 -19.43
CA SER A 65 4.59 19.39 -19.84
C SER A 65 3.76 18.27 -19.20
N ASN A 66 4.38 17.17 -18.77
CA ASN A 66 3.70 16.10 -18.06
C ASN A 66 3.06 16.63 -16.78
N LYS A 67 1.82 16.22 -16.54
CA LYS A 67 1.04 16.67 -15.39
C LYS A 67 1.10 15.63 -14.28
N PRO A 68 1.19 16.06 -13.00
CA PRO A 68 0.92 15.16 -11.89
C PRO A 68 -0.53 14.71 -11.94
N ILE A 69 -0.81 13.61 -11.26
CA ILE A 69 -2.19 13.21 -10.98
C ILE A 69 -2.39 13.16 -9.47
N ILE A 70 -3.63 13.36 -9.04
CA ILE A 70 -4.02 13.01 -7.67
C ILE A 70 -3.71 11.53 -7.49
N ARG A 71 -2.88 11.23 -6.50
CA ARG A 71 -2.32 9.89 -6.34
C ARG A 71 -3.38 8.88 -5.94
N ASP A 72 -4.26 9.28 -5.03
CA ASP A 72 -5.38 8.47 -4.58
C ASP A 72 -6.63 8.78 -5.40
N GLN A 73 -7.12 7.79 -6.12
CA GLN A 73 -8.38 7.85 -6.85
C GLN A 73 -9.22 6.72 -6.30
N PHE A 74 -10.14 7.05 -5.40
CA PHE A 74 -11.01 6.08 -4.76
C PHE A 74 -12.47 6.50 -4.94
N LYS A 75 -13.37 5.52 -4.96
CA LYS A 75 -14.81 5.77 -5.00
C LYS A 75 -15.26 6.16 -3.60
N TYR A 76 -15.75 7.39 -3.43
CA TYR A 76 -16.33 7.81 -2.17
C TYR A 76 -17.62 7.02 -1.89
N ILE A 77 -17.73 6.48 -0.69
CA ILE A 77 -18.88 5.74 -0.17
C ILE A 77 -19.48 6.56 0.99
N SER A 78 -20.73 6.99 0.86
CA SER A 78 -21.44 7.66 1.95
C SER A 78 -21.87 6.66 3.03
N ASN A 79 -21.96 7.12 4.29
CA ASN A 79 -22.45 6.35 5.43
C ASN A 79 -21.78 4.97 5.57
N THR A 80 -20.47 5.00 5.74
CA THR A 80 -19.69 3.78 5.93
C THR A 80 -20.04 3.16 7.29
N ASN A 81 -20.73 2.01 7.28
CA ASN A 81 -21.02 1.25 8.50
C ASN A 81 -19.75 0.50 8.97
N LEU A 82 -18.68 1.26 9.25
CA LEU A 82 -17.41 0.71 9.72
C LEU A 82 -17.52 0.36 11.20
N ASP A 83 -17.19 -0.88 11.54
CA ASP A 83 -17.00 -1.31 12.92
C ASP A 83 -15.58 -0.96 13.37
N ILE A 84 -15.43 0.22 13.98
CA ILE A 84 -14.14 0.76 14.42
C ILE A 84 -13.82 0.24 15.82
N VAL A 85 -12.79 -0.59 15.92
CA VAL A 85 -12.34 -1.21 17.18
C VAL A 85 -11.38 -0.29 17.92
N TYR A 86 -10.53 0.43 17.18
CA TYR A 86 -9.57 1.37 17.75
C TYR A 86 -9.23 2.46 16.74
N GLU A 87 -9.08 3.70 17.21
CA GLU A 87 -8.60 4.80 16.38
C GLU A 87 -7.76 5.77 17.22
N ASP A 88 -6.61 6.17 16.68
CA ASP A 88 -5.83 7.31 17.17
C ASP A 88 -5.34 8.19 16.00
N LYS A 89 -4.43 9.13 16.28
CA LYS A 89 -3.88 10.05 15.25
C LYS A 89 -3.07 9.36 14.14
N ASN A 90 -2.63 8.12 14.35
CA ASN A 90 -1.66 7.40 13.54
C ASN A 90 -2.27 6.17 12.85
N ILE A 91 -3.15 5.47 13.53
CA ILE A 91 -3.71 4.20 13.06
C ILE A 91 -5.23 4.14 13.27
N LEU A 92 -5.87 3.31 12.45
CA LEU A 92 -7.27 2.94 12.56
C LEU A 92 -7.36 1.41 12.45
N ILE A 93 -8.07 0.77 13.37
CA ILE A 93 -8.34 -0.67 13.36
C ILE A 93 -9.83 -0.85 13.15
N VAL A 94 -10.18 -1.53 12.06
CA VAL A 94 -11.57 -1.83 11.70
C VAL A 94 -11.77 -3.33 11.77
N ASN A 95 -12.89 -3.76 12.35
CA ASN A 95 -13.36 -5.12 12.24
C ASN A 95 -14.08 -5.31 10.89
N LYS A 96 -13.40 -5.94 9.94
CA LYS A 96 -13.92 -6.19 8.59
C LYS A 96 -15.01 -7.28 8.65
N PRO A 97 -16.20 -7.05 8.09
CA PRO A 97 -17.21 -8.11 7.95
C PRO A 97 -16.79 -9.19 6.94
N ASN A 98 -17.47 -10.33 6.98
CA ASN A 98 -17.38 -11.34 5.93
C ASN A 98 -17.89 -10.77 4.59
N ASN A 99 -17.41 -11.32 3.48
CA ASN A 99 -17.80 -11.02 2.10
C ASN A 99 -17.50 -9.58 1.65
N LEU A 100 -16.57 -8.90 2.34
CA LEU A 100 -16.07 -7.58 1.95
C LEU A 100 -14.60 -7.69 1.50
N GLU A 101 -14.32 -7.18 0.30
CA GLU A 101 -12.96 -7.08 -0.22
C GLU A 101 -12.19 -5.97 0.51
N ILE A 102 -10.90 -6.19 0.80
CA ILE A 102 -10.03 -5.14 1.35
C ILE A 102 -9.82 -4.02 0.32
N HIS A 103 -9.44 -4.42 -0.90
CA HIS A 103 -9.11 -3.54 -2.01
C HIS A 103 -9.71 -4.10 -3.29
N SER A 104 -10.42 -3.26 -4.05
CA SER A 104 -11.04 -3.64 -5.32
C SER A 104 -10.98 -2.49 -6.31
N LEU A 105 -10.80 -2.81 -7.59
CA LEU A 105 -10.89 -1.83 -8.69
C LEU A 105 -12.33 -1.66 -9.19
N TYR A 106 -13.22 -2.61 -8.87
CA TYR A 106 -14.55 -2.70 -9.46
C TYR A 106 -15.66 -2.62 -8.42
N ASN A 107 -15.43 -3.20 -7.24
CA ASN A 107 -16.44 -3.29 -6.18
C ASN A 107 -16.19 -2.25 -5.09
N ASP A 108 -17.24 -1.99 -4.30
CA ASP A 108 -17.05 -1.34 -3.01
C ASP A 108 -16.20 -2.23 -2.10
N CYS A 109 -15.26 -1.62 -1.39
CA CYS A 109 -14.26 -2.31 -0.61
C CYS A 109 -13.90 -1.52 0.65
N LEU A 110 -13.27 -2.19 1.61
CA LEU A 110 -12.93 -1.61 2.90
C LEU A 110 -12.01 -0.39 2.78
N ASP A 111 -11.05 -0.41 1.84
CA ASP A 111 -10.16 0.74 1.59
C ASP A 111 -10.94 2.01 1.22
N ASN A 112 -11.96 1.89 0.36
CA ASN A 112 -12.79 3.02 -0.04
C ASN A 112 -13.62 3.53 1.15
N MET A 113 -14.18 2.62 1.94
CA MET A 113 -14.97 2.96 3.12
C MET A 113 -14.11 3.71 4.17
N VAL A 114 -12.93 3.18 4.49
CA VAL A 114 -12.01 3.81 5.45
C VAL A 114 -11.56 5.19 4.98
N LYS A 115 -11.24 5.34 3.69
CA LYS A 115 -10.87 6.65 3.13
C LYS A 115 -12.02 7.64 3.18
N SER A 116 -13.24 7.23 2.84
CA SER A 116 -14.44 8.05 2.97
C SER A 116 -14.65 8.53 4.40
N TYR A 117 -14.56 7.62 5.36
CA TYR A 117 -14.66 7.95 6.78
C TYR A 117 -13.64 9.00 7.22
N LEU A 118 -12.37 8.85 6.83
CA LEU A 118 -11.31 9.80 7.17
C LEU A 118 -11.45 11.15 6.45
N VAL A 119 -11.99 11.16 5.23
CA VAL A 119 -12.34 12.39 4.50
C VAL A 119 -13.46 13.13 5.22
N ASP A 120 -14.50 12.43 5.66
CA ASP A 120 -15.64 13.02 6.40
C ASP A 120 -15.19 13.64 7.73
N LYS A 121 -14.22 13.00 8.41
CA LYS A 121 -13.58 13.54 9.63
C LYS A 121 -12.56 14.65 9.37
N LYS A 122 -12.26 14.96 8.10
CA LYS A 122 -11.20 15.92 7.69
C LYS A 122 -9.80 15.52 8.18
N GLU A 123 -9.59 14.21 8.34
CA GLU A 123 -8.30 13.64 8.74
C GLU A 123 -7.50 13.10 7.54
N TYR A 124 -8.13 13.08 6.36
CA TYR A 124 -7.49 12.76 5.10
C TYR A 124 -8.01 13.67 3.99
N ASP A 125 -7.10 14.39 3.33
CA ASP A 125 -7.41 15.23 2.16
C ASP A 125 -6.52 14.81 0.98
N ILE A 126 -7.15 14.18 -0.02
CA ILE A 126 -6.45 13.68 -1.21
C ILE A 126 -5.81 14.79 -2.04
N TYR A 127 -6.28 16.04 -1.92
CA TYR A 127 -5.75 17.18 -2.67
C TYR A 127 -4.54 17.81 -1.98
N GLN A 128 -4.37 17.60 -0.67
CA GLN A 128 -3.20 18.05 0.08
C GLN A 128 -2.05 17.04 0.07
N GLU A 129 -2.31 15.80 -0.35
CA GLU A 129 -1.29 14.77 -0.44
C GLU A 129 -0.61 14.73 -1.82
N ASN A 130 0.73 14.82 -1.81
CA ASN A 130 1.51 14.68 -3.05
C ASN A 130 1.78 13.22 -3.42
N SER A 131 2.11 12.39 -2.41
CA SER A 131 2.64 11.05 -2.65
C SER A 131 2.19 9.97 -1.66
N PHE A 132 1.50 10.34 -0.59
CA PHE A 132 0.96 9.40 0.39
C PHE A 132 -0.49 9.03 0.07
N VAL A 133 -0.88 7.84 0.51
CA VAL A 133 -2.23 7.29 0.38
C VAL A 133 -2.48 6.49 1.64
N VAL A 134 -3.61 6.73 2.31
CA VAL A 134 -4.06 5.87 3.42
C VAL A 134 -4.36 4.48 2.87
N SER A 135 -3.79 3.44 3.48
CA SER A 135 -3.99 2.06 3.06
C SER A 135 -3.90 1.10 4.24
N HIS A 136 -4.49 -0.09 4.06
CA HIS A 136 -4.26 -1.22 4.94
C HIS A 136 -2.77 -1.61 4.94
N VAL A 137 -2.28 -2.14 6.07
CA VAL A 137 -0.89 -2.62 6.20
C VAL A 137 -0.77 -4.15 6.11
N HIS A 138 -1.90 -4.85 6.16
CA HIS A 138 -2.04 -6.28 5.87
C HIS A 138 -3.42 -6.54 5.25
N ARG A 139 -3.63 -7.74 4.72
CA ARG A 139 -4.89 -8.12 4.07
C ARG A 139 -5.55 -9.29 4.79
N LEU A 140 -6.87 -9.33 4.69
CA LEU A 140 -7.71 -10.49 4.93
C LEU A 140 -8.38 -10.89 3.61
N ASP A 141 -8.68 -12.16 3.45
CA ASP A 141 -9.43 -12.63 2.29
C ASP A 141 -10.87 -12.12 2.34
N LYS A 142 -11.54 -12.14 1.17
CA LYS A 142 -12.91 -11.62 1.03
C LYS A 142 -13.86 -12.24 2.04
N LEU A 143 -13.77 -13.57 2.22
CA LEU A 143 -14.65 -14.33 3.10
C LEU A 143 -14.19 -14.38 4.56
N THR A 144 -13.02 -13.84 4.87
CA THR A 144 -12.49 -13.80 6.25
C THR A 144 -12.92 -12.50 6.92
N SER A 145 -13.59 -12.59 8.06
CA SER A 145 -13.86 -11.43 8.92
C SER A 145 -12.74 -11.21 9.93
N GLY A 146 -12.67 -10.01 10.51
CA GLY A 146 -11.75 -9.72 11.62
C GLY A 146 -10.99 -8.41 11.44
N LEU A 147 -10.02 -8.21 12.32
CA LEU A 147 -9.33 -6.93 12.48
C LEU A 147 -8.42 -6.62 11.28
N VAL A 148 -8.51 -5.39 10.77
CA VAL A 148 -7.66 -4.83 9.72
C VAL A 148 -7.10 -3.50 10.18
N ILE A 149 -5.78 -3.36 10.11
CA ILE A 149 -5.08 -2.14 10.51
C ILE A 149 -4.84 -1.26 9.29
N TYR A 150 -5.16 0.03 9.43
CA TYR A 150 -4.92 1.11 8.49
C TYR A 150 -3.95 2.12 9.08
N ALA A 151 -2.97 2.54 8.27
CA ALA A 151 -2.05 3.61 8.66
C ALA A 151 -2.54 4.96 8.11
N LYS A 152 -2.71 5.95 8.99
CA LYS A 152 -3.23 7.28 8.66
C LYS A 152 -2.15 8.24 8.17
N ASN A 153 -0.87 7.89 8.34
CA ASN A 153 0.26 8.69 7.86
C ASN A 153 1.45 7.83 7.40
N LYS A 154 2.40 8.47 6.71
CA LYS A 154 3.55 7.81 6.09
C LYS A 154 4.45 7.08 7.10
N ILE A 155 4.67 7.69 8.27
CA ILE A 155 5.54 7.17 9.33
C ILE A 155 4.95 5.86 9.85
N SER A 156 3.68 5.90 10.27
CA SER A 156 2.95 4.73 10.78
C SER A 156 2.86 3.63 9.73
N SER A 157 2.61 4.01 8.47
CA SER A 157 2.60 3.06 7.34
C SER A 157 3.94 2.34 7.19
N THR A 158 5.07 3.05 7.28
CA THR A 158 6.41 2.45 7.21
C THR A 158 6.66 1.53 8.40
N ILE A 159 6.39 1.99 9.63
CA ILE A 159 6.63 1.22 10.86
C ILE A 159 5.82 -0.08 10.82
N LEU A 160 4.50 0.01 10.60
CA LEU A 160 3.63 -1.16 10.58
C LEU A 160 3.96 -2.11 9.44
N THR A 161 4.24 -1.62 8.23
CA THR A 161 4.62 -2.50 7.11
C THR A 161 5.91 -3.26 7.42
N ASN A 162 6.87 -2.62 8.11
CA ASN A 162 8.09 -3.31 8.53
C ASN A 162 7.82 -4.31 9.66
N ALA A 163 6.95 -3.97 10.61
CA ALA A 163 6.54 -4.88 11.66
C ALA A 163 5.78 -6.11 11.11
N PHE A 164 4.92 -5.96 10.10
CA PHE A 164 4.29 -7.10 9.43
C PHE A 164 5.27 -7.97 8.63
N LYS A 165 6.37 -7.38 8.15
CA LYS A 165 7.44 -8.14 7.50
C LYS A 165 8.32 -8.88 8.50
N ASN A 166 8.57 -8.27 9.65
CA ASN A 166 9.31 -8.87 10.74
C ASN A 166 8.36 -9.67 11.63
N LYS A 167 8.21 -10.97 11.33
CA LYS A 167 7.20 -11.85 11.91
C LYS A 167 7.16 -11.88 13.46
N ASP A 168 8.24 -11.47 14.11
CA ASP A 168 8.36 -11.48 15.58
C ASP A 168 7.77 -10.23 16.26
N GLN A 169 7.31 -9.22 15.49
CA GLN A 169 6.80 -7.96 16.05
C GLN A 169 5.27 -7.90 16.16
N ILE A 170 4.55 -8.74 15.41
CA ILE A 170 3.09 -8.76 15.38
C ILE A 170 2.59 -10.19 15.42
N GLU A 171 1.91 -10.53 16.50
CA GLU A 171 1.17 -11.78 16.64
C GLU A 171 -0.25 -11.61 16.10
N LYS A 172 -0.73 -12.62 15.36
CA LYS A 172 -2.08 -12.64 14.80
C LYS A 172 -2.76 -13.94 15.18
N TYR A 173 -3.93 -13.82 15.79
CA TYR A 173 -4.74 -14.95 16.19
C TYR A 173 -5.98 -15.03 15.30
N TYR A 174 -6.30 -16.25 14.86
CA TYR A 174 -7.47 -16.54 14.03
C TYR A 174 -8.28 -17.64 14.70
N TYR A 175 -9.58 -17.42 14.82
CA TYR A 175 -10.52 -18.48 15.12
C TYR A 175 -11.02 -19.08 13.81
N ALA A 176 -10.97 -20.41 13.72
CA ALA A 176 -11.44 -21.16 12.56
C ALA A 176 -12.22 -22.39 13.03
N LEU A 177 -13.32 -22.69 12.33
CA LEU A 177 -14.05 -23.95 12.47
C LEU A 177 -13.61 -24.88 11.34
N THR A 178 -13.22 -26.10 11.68
CA THR A 178 -12.75 -27.11 10.73
C THR A 178 -13.79 -28.21 10.53
N SER A 179 -13.75 -28.90 9.39
CA SER A 179 -14.67 -30.00 9.06
C SER A 179 -14.49 -31.26 9.92
N ASN A 180 -13.33 -31.40 10.56
CA ASN A 180 -12.97 -32.57 11.34
C ASN A 180 -12.76 -32.17 12.80
N ASP A 181 -13.07 -33.10 13.70
CA ASP A 181 -12.73 -32.99 15.12
C ASP A 181 -11.23 -33.30 15.29
N TRP A 182 -10.43 -32.25 15.42
CA TRP A 182 -9.01 -32.39 15.74
C TRP A 182 -8.89 -32.55 17.25
N THR A 183 -8.39 -33.70 17.71
CA THR A 183 -7.87 -33.86 19.06
C THR A 183 -6.41 -33.41 19.04
N LEU A 184 -6.15 -32.25 19.61
CA LEU A 184 -4.80 -31.76 19.87
C LEU A 184 -4.59 -31.82 21.38
N ASP A 185 -3.51 -32.48 21.83
CA ASP A 185 -3.18 -32.54 23.25
C ASP A 185 -2.72 -31.17 23.78
N ASP A 186 -2.12 -30.32 22.92
CA ASP A 186 -1.71 -28.93 23.22
C ASP A 186 -1.81 -28.01 22.00
N TYR A 187 -0.84 -28.08 21.08
CA TYR A 187 -0.79 -27.28 19.86
C TYR A 187 0.05 -27.96 18.77
N LEU A 188 -0.25 -27.66 17.51
CA LEU A 188 0.54 -28.11 16.36
C LEU A 188 1.20 -26.91 15.69
N ILE A 189 2.52 -26.93 15.59
CA ILE A 189 3.28 -25.96 14.78
C ILE A 189 3.45 -26.55 13.38
N VAL A 190 2.88 -25.88 12.39
CA VAL A 190 3.02 -26.27 10.98
C VAL A 190 3.96 -25.30 10.27
N ASN A 191 5.08 -25.82 9.75
CA ASN A 191 6.04 -25.08 8.93
C ASN A 191 6.02 -25.62 7.49
N GLY A 192 5.94 -24.72 6.51
CA GLY A 192 5.97 -25.11 5.10
C GLY A 192 5.80 -23.92 4.15
N TYR A 193 5.54 -24.24 2.89
CA TYR A 193 5.45 -23.32 1.77
C TYR A 193 4.03 -23.28 1.24
N ILE A 194 3.59 -22.10 0.80
CA ILE A 194 2.34 -21.93 0.07
C ILE A 194 2.70 -21.61 -1.37
N ASN A 195 2.32 -22.49 -2.30
CA ASN A 195 2.54 -22.32 -3.73
C ASN A 195 1.22 -21.92 -4.39
N TYR A 196 1.25 -20.86 -5.19
CA TYR A 196 0.07 -20.43 -5.94
C TYR A 196 0.10 -21.02 -7.35
N ASN A 197 -0.90 -21.81 -7.69
CA ASN A 197 -1.11 -22.30 -9.04
C ASN A 197 -1.97 -21.29 -9.82
N SER A 198 -1.36 -20.63 -10.81
CA SER A 198 -2.00 -19.60 -11.62
C SER A 198 -3.16 -20.11 -12.47
N ASP A 199 -3.09 -21.36 -12.92
CA ASP A 199 -4.03 -21.92 -13.89
C ASP A 199 -5.38 -22.21 -13.23
N ILE A 200 -5.35 -22.78 -12.03
CA ILE A 200 -6.54 -23.07 -11.22
C ILE A 200 -6.87 -21.99 -10.19
N LYS A 201 -6.03 -20.95 -10.08
CA LYS A 201 -6.15 -19.84 -9.12
C LYS A 201 -6.30 -20.31 -7.66
N LYS A 202 -5.52 -21.32 -7.26
CA LYS A 202 -5.53 -21.88 -5.91
C LYS A 202 -4.14 -21.84 -5.28
N ALA A 203 -4.12 -21.70 -3.96
CA ALA A 203 -2.92 -21.80 -3.15
C ALA A 203 -2.89 -23.19 -2.50
N ASP A 204 -1.78 -23.91 -2.66
CA ASP A 204 -1.56 -25.23 -2.09
C ASP A 204 -0.40 -25.19 -1.09
N PHE A 205 -0.61 -25.79 0.07
CA PHE A 205 0.42 -25.96 1.09
C PHE A 205 1.32 -27.17 0.77
N SER A 206 2.62 -27.02 0.97
CA SER A 206 3.59 -28.11 0.87
C SER A 206 4.69 -28.02 1.93
N LEU A 207 5.18 -29.17 2.39
CA LEU A 207 6.31 -29.22 3.33
C LEU A 207 7.66 -28.94 2.64
N SER A 208 7.77 -29.25 1.35
CA SER A 208 8.95 -28.97 0.52
C SER A 208 8.73 -27.76 -0.38
N GLU A 209 9.77 -26.98 -0.63
CA GLU A 209 9.75 -25.89 -1.62
C GLU A 209 9.63 -26.49 -3.03
N LYS A 210 8.52 -26.21 -3.73
CA LYS A 210 8.36 -26.61 -5.13
C LYS A 210 8.90 -25.49 -6.01
N ILE A 211 10.06 -25.70 -6.64
CA ILE A 211 10.56 -24.78 -7.67
C ILE A 211 9.70 -24.97 -8.92
N ILE A 212 8.77 -24.06 -9.16
CA ILE A 212 8.00 -24.02 -10.42
C ILE A 212 8.94 -23.45 -11.50
N ILE A 213 9.60 -24.33 -12.26
CA ILE A 213 10.34 -23.94 -13.46
C ILE A 213 9.31 -23.69 -14.56
N ASN A 214 8.97 -22.42 -14.79
CA ASN A 214 8.23 -22.03 -15.99
C ASN A 214 9.17 -22.19 -17.20
N ILE A 215 9.11 -23.35 -17.85
CA ILE A 215 9.74 -23.56 -19.15
C ILE A 215 8.94 -22.74 -20.16
N VAL A 216 9.38 -21.50 -20.41
CA VAL A 216 8.92 -20.72 -21.56
C VAL A 216 9.44 -21.44 -22.80
N LYS A 217 8.60 -22.25 -23.44
CA LYS A 217 8.91 -22.77 -24.78
C LYS A 217 9.08 -21.57 -25.71
N PRO A 218 10.22 -21.41 -26.41
CA PRO A 218 10.34 -20.38 -27.42
C PRO A 218 9.29 -20.67 -28.49
N SER A 219 8.49 -19.65 -28.81
CA SER A 219 7.66 -19.65 -30.02
C SER A 219 8.60 -19.78 -31.22
N LEU A 220 8.58 -20.94 -31.87
CA LEU A 220 9.16 -21.08 -33.20
C LEU A 220 8.28 -20.26 -34.14
N ASN A 221 8.90 -19.30 -34.83
CA ASN A 221 8.31 -18.47 -35.89
C ASN A 221 7.71 -19.33 -37.00
#